data_AF-A0A2G2X4S9-F1
#
_entry.id   AF-A0A2G2X4S9-F1
#
_cell.length_a   1.000
_cell.length_b   1.000
_cell.length_c   1.000
_cell.angle_alpha   90.00
_cell.angle_beta   90.00
_cell.angle_gamma   90.00
#
_symmetry.space_group_name_H-M   'P 1'
#
loop_
_entity.id
_entity.type
_entity.pdbx_description
1 polymer ?
#
loop_
_entity_poly.entity_id
_entity_poly.type
_entity_poly.pdbx_seq_one_letter_code
_entity_poly.pdbx_strand_id
1 'polypeptide(L)'
;MMLYALLEILFATIQLYMVVVQQRFLAQLLWKPAAGKHPGVEQYAIRAFADALDSVPMALAENSGLQPIETLSAVKAQQIKENNPCCGIDCNDVGTNDMREQNVFETLIGKQQQLLLATQVVKMILKIDDVITPSEY
;
A
#
# COMPACT_ATOMS: atom_id res chain seq x y z
N MET A 1 12.02 20.39 9.91
CA MET A 1 10.60 20.78 9.85
C MET A 1 10.08 20.93 8.41
N MET A 2 10.76 21.67 7.51
CA MET A 2 10.34 21.73 6.09
C MET A 2 10.37 20.37 5.36
N LEU A 3 11.32 19.48 5.66
CA LEU A 3 11.38 18.14 5.04
C LEU A 3 10.20 17.24 5.45
N TYR A 4 9.74 17.35 6.70
CA TYR A 4 8.57 16.61 7.20
C TYR A 4 7.27 17.17 6.62
N ALA A 5 7.16 18.50 6.48
CA ALA A 5 6.03 19.15 5.81
C ALA A 5 5.98 18.80 4.31
N LEU A 6 7.13 18.68 3.63
CA LEU A 6 7.19 18.21 2.24
C LEU A 6 6.86 16.72 2.10
N LEU A 7 7.24 15.88 3.07
CA LEU A 7 6.87 14.47 3.11
C LEU A 7 5.36 14.30 3.35
N GLU A 8 4.78 15.10 4.26
CA GLU A 8 3.33 15.11 4.51
C GLU A 8 2.53 15.74 3.37
N ILE A 9 3.04 16.76 2.69
CA ILE A 9 2.40 17.30 1.48
C ILE A 9 2.52 16.28 0.33
N LEU A 10 3.61 15.54 0.20
CA LEU A 10 3.70 14.42 -0.76
C LEU A 10 2.73 13.29 -0.38
N PHE A 11 2.60 12.97 0.91
CA PHE A 11 1.64 12.01 1.44
C PHE A 11 0.21 12.48 1.15
N ALA A 12 -0.14 13.73 1.48
CA ALA A 12 -1.47 14.31 1.27
C ALA A 12 -1.84 14.49 -0.21
N THR A 13 -0.89 14.84 -1.08
CA THR A 13 -1.15 15.01 -2.52
C THR A 13 -1.25 13.67 -3.25
N ILE A 14 -0.59 12.62 -2.74
CA ILE A 14 -0.79 11.23 -3.18
C ILE A 14 -2.10 10.67 -2.61
N GLN A 15 -2.49 11.03 -1.38
CA GLN A 15 -3.79 10.69 -0.78
C GLN A 15 -4.98 11.34 -1.53
N LEU A 16 -4.80 12.51 -2.15
CA LEU A 16 -5.91 13.27 -2.77
C LEU A 16 -6.18 12.93 -4.24
N TYR A 17 -5.30 12.20 -4.94
CA TYR A 17 -5.44 11.96 -6.39
C TYR A 17 -5.78 10.52 -6.80
N MET A 18 -6.12 9.63 -5.86
CA MET A 18 -6.37 8.22 -6.19
C MET A 18 -7.52 7.64 -5.38
N VAL A 19 -8.71 8.09 -5.75
CA VAL A 19 -10.03 7.58 -5.38
C VAL A 19 -10.11 6.06 -5.64
N VAL A 20 -10.19 5.31 -4.54
CA VAL A 20 -10.97 4.07 -4.31
C VAL A 20 -10.71 2.86 -5.24
N VAL A 21 -10.06 1.85 -4.65
CA VAL A 21 -10.33 0.39 -4.72
C VAL A 21 -10.22 -0.37 -6.05
N GLN A 22 -9.22 -1.26 -6.07
CA GLN A 22 -9.41 -2.72 -6.04
C GLN A 22 -8.22 -3.30 -5.28
N GLN A 23 -8.47 -4.01 -4.18
CA GLN A 23 -7.46 -4.83 -3.48
C GLN A 23 -7.05 -6.05 -4.31
N ARG A 24 -6.82 -5.90 -5.61
CA ARG A 24 -6.03 -6.88 -6.35
C ARG A 24 -4.55 -6.60 -6.14
N PHE A 25 -4.14 -6.46 -4.88
CA PHE A 25 -2.74 -6.56 -4.51
C PHE A 25 -2.55 -7.73 -3.57
N LEU A 26 -2.13 -8.83 -4.20
CA LEU A 26 -1.63 -10.06 -3.62
C LEU A 26 -0.31 -9.83 -2.87
N ALA A 27 -0.18 -8.71 -2.15
CA ALA A 27 1.00 -8.36 -1.37
C ALA A 27 1.31 -9.47 -0.37
N GLN A 28 0.29 -10.08 0.24
CA GLN A 28 0.48 -11.15 1.22
C GLN A 28 0.20 -12.54 0.64
N LEU A 29 -0.81 -12.70 -0.22
CA LEU A 29 -1.13 -14.01 -0.79
C LEU A 29 -0.12 -14.50 -1.84
N LEU A 30 0.55 -13.59 -2.56
CA LEU A 30 1.63 -13.95 -3.50
C LEU A 30 3.03 -13.65 -2.95
N TRP A 31 3.30 -12.48 -2.35
CA TRP A 31 4.68 -12.15 -2.00
C TRP A 31 5.21 -12.77 -0.71
N LYS A 32 4.39 -12.99 0.33
CA LYS A 32 4.87 -13.72 1.53
C LYS A 32 5.30 -15.16 1.20
N PRO A 33 4.54 -15.95 0.41
CA PRO A 33 5.04 -17.23 -0.07
C PRO A 33 6.14 -17.09 -1.15
N ALA A 34 6.16 -16.03 -1.97
CA ALA A 34 7.27 -15.80 -2.90
C ALA A 34 8.59 -15.50 -2.17
N ALA A 35 8.57 -14.79 -1.04
CA ALA A 35 9.75 -14.56 -0.21
C ALA A 35 10.36 -15.88 0.28
N GLY A 36 9.54 -16.90 0.57
CA GLY A 36 10.02 -18.23 0.93
C GLY A 36 10.66 -19.00 -0.23
N LYS A 37 10.42 -18.60 -1.49
CA LYS A 37 11.03 -19.19 -2.68
C LYS A 37 12.42 -18.61 -3.00
N HIS A 38 12.77 -17.47 -2.44
CA HIS A 38 14.06 -16.80 -2.64
C HIS A 38 14.91 -16.88 -1.37
N PRO A 39 15.82 -17.88 -1.24
CA PRO A 39 16.72 -17.94 -0.11
C PRO A 39 17.77 -16.82 -0.19
N GLY A 40 17.89 -15.98 0.84
CA GLY A 40 18.91 -14.94 0.92
C GLY A 40 18.45 -13.65 1.61
N VAL A 41 19.25 -12.58 1.47
CA VAL A 41 18.92 -11.23 2.00
C VAL A 41 17.72 -10.60 1.29
N GLU A 42 17.47 -10.97 0.04
CA GLU A 42 16.36 -10.48 -0.78
C GLU A 42 14.99 -10.81 -0.16
N GLN A 43 14.87 -11.91 0.58
CA GLN A 43 13.61 -12.28 1.24
C GLN A 43 13.12 -11.20 2.21
N TYR A 44 14.04 -10.48 2.87
CA TYR A 44 13.69 -9.43 3.82
C TYR A 44 13.18 -8.18 3.10
N ALA A 45 13.79 -7.83 1.97
CA ALA A 45 13.32 -6.74 1.11
C ALA A 45 11.92 -7.04 0.55
N ILE A 46 11.67 -8.28 0.10
CA ILE A 46 10.36 -8.71 -0.39
C ILE A 46 9.31 -8.64 0.72
N ARG A 47 9.63 -9.09 1.94
CA ARG A 47 8.72 -9.00 3.10
C ARG A 47 8.45 -7.55 3.49
N ALA A 48 9.48 -6.72 3.59
CA ALA A 48 9.32 -5.30 3.90
C ALA A 48 8.46 -4.57 2.86
N PHE A 49 8.61 -4.90 1.58
CA PHE A 49 7.77 -4.36 0.51
C PHE A 49 6.32 -4.85 0.62
N ALA A 50 6.11 -6.13 0.95
CA ALA A 50 4.77 -6.69 1.19
C ALA A 50 4.07 -6.04 2.40
N ASP A 51 4.81 -5.76 3.46
CA ASP A 51 4.26 -5.08 4.65
C ASP A 51 4.02 -3.58 4.37
N ALA A 52 4.86 -2.93 3.56
CA ALA A 52 4.64 -1.54 3.15
C ALA A 52 3.35 -1.34 2.34
N LEU A 53 2.93 -2.34 1.56
CA LEU A 53 1.66 -2.29 0.82
C LEU A 53 0.41 -2.30 1.71
N ASP A 54 0.53 -2.72 2.97
CA ASP A 54 -0.58 -2.65 3.92
C ASP A 54 -0.92 -1.20 4.32
N SER A 55 -0.02 -0.25 4.08
CA SER A 55 -0.25 1.17 4.40
C SER A 55 -1.43 1.77 3.65
N VAL A 56 -1.67 1.37 2.41
CA VAL A 56 -2.77 1.88 1.58
C VAL A 56 -4.15 1.51 2.15
N PRO A 57 -4.47 0.22 2.39
CA PRO A 57 -5.75 -0.13 3.00
C PRO A 57 -5.86 0.32 4.46
N MET A 58 -4.76 0.47 5.19
CA MET A 58 -4.77 1.06 6.53
C MET A 58 -5.19 2.53 6.49
N ALA A 59 -4.61 3.32 5.59
CA ALA A 59 -5.01 4.71 5.37
C ALA A 59 -6.45 4.85 4.88
N LEU A 60 -6.93 3.93 4.02
CA LEU A 60 -8.33 3.91 3.59
C LEU A 60 -9.28 3.66 4.76
N ALA A 61 -8.98 2.67 5.62
CA ALA A 61 -9.79 2.40 6.79
C ALA A 61 -9.81 3.59 7.75
N GLU A 62 -8.64 4.20 8.01
CA GLU A 62 -8.51 5.39 8.86
C GLU A 62 -9.33 6.57 8.32
N ASN A 63 -9.19 6.87 7.03
CA ASN A 63 -9.94 7.93 6.36
C ASN A 63 -11.46 7.67 6.32
N SER A 64 -11.88 6.41 6.45
CA SER A 64 -13.29 6.01 6.49
C SER A 64 -13.84 5.93 7.92
N GLY A 65 -13.04 6.30 8.93
CA GLY A 65 -13.44 6.23 10.34
C GLY A 65 -13.48 4.81 10.91
N LEU A 66 -12.93 3.83 10.20
CA LEU A 66 -12.83 2.44 10.64
C LEU A 66 -11.56 2.22 11.47
N GLN A 67 -11.54 1.17 12.28
CA GLN A 67 -10.34 0.77 13.01
C GLN A 67 -9.33 0.10 12.07
N PRO A 68 -8.19 0.72 11.71
CA PRO A 68 -7.40 0.28 10.57
C PRO A 68 -6.80 -1.12 10.73
N ILE A 69 -6.35 -1.44 11.95
CA ILE A 69 -5.73 -2.74 12.27
C ILE A 69 -6.77 -3.86 12.20
N GLU A 70 -7.95 -3.65 12.81
CA GLU A 70 -9.01 -4.63 12.87
C GLU A 70 -9.60 -4.90 11.49
N THR A 71 -9.93 -3.85 10.74
CA THR A 71 -10.49 -3.96 9.39
C THR A 71 -9.52 -4.64 8.43
N LEU A 72 -8.24 -4.25 8.45
CA LEU A 72 -7.21 -4.88 7.63
C LEU A 72 -7.07 -6.38 7.95
N SER A 73 -7.02 -6.74 9.24
CA SER A 73 -6.92 -8.13 9.67
C SER A 73 -8.14 -8.96 9.25
N ALA A 74 -9.34 -8.40 9.40
CA ALA A 74 -10.59 -9.05 9.01
C ALA A 74 -10.65 -9.32 7.49
N VAL A 75 -10.35 -8.31 6.67
CA VAL A 75 -10.35 -8.45 5.21
C VAL A 75 -9.31 -9.46 4.74
N LYS A 76 -8.12 -9.47 5.35
CA LYS A 76 -7.08 -10.47 5.06
C LYS A 76 -7.51 -11.89 5.39
N ALA A 77 -8.12 -12.09 6.56
CA ALA A 77 -8.64 -13.39 6.94
C ALA A 77 -9.71 -13.88 5.96
N GLN A 78 -10.58 -12.96 5.51
CA GLN A 78 -11.61 -13.25 4.51
C GLN A 78 -11.01 -13.63 3.15
N GLN A 79 -10.02 -12.87 2.64
CA GLN A 79 -9.32 -13.16 1.38
C GLN A 79 -8.70 -14.56 1.37
N ILE A 80 -8.08 -14.97 2.48
CA ILE A 80 -7.47 -16.31 2.61
C ILE A 80 -8.54 -17.40 2.68
N LYS A 81 -9.59 -17.18 3.46
CA LYS A 81 -10.67 -18.16 3.69
C LYS A 81 -11.49 -18.42 2.43
N GLU A 82 -11.83 -17.37 1.70
CA GLU A 82 -12.68 -17.43 0.51
C GLU A 82 -11.86 -17.61 -0.78
N ASN A 83 -10.52 -17.51 -0.69
CA ASN A 83 -9.62 -17.46 -1.84
C ASN A 83 -10.08 -16.41 -2.88
N ASN A 84 -10.69 -15.32 -2.39
CA ASN A 84 -11.26 -14.27 -3.22
C ASN A 84 -10.38 -13.01 -3.14
N PRO A 85 -9.69 -12.63 -4.24
CA PRO A 85 -8.85 -11.45 -4.26
C PRO A 85 -9.65 -10.14 -4.39
N CYS A 86 -10.98 -10.21 -4.50
CA CYS A 86 -11.83 -9.03 -4.68
C CYS A 86 -12.30 -8.42 -3.37
N CYS A 87 -12.01 -9.05 -2.22
CA CYS A 87 -12.34 -8.49 -0.92
C CYS A 87 -11.46 -7.24 -0.66
N GLY A 88 -12.06 -6.15 -0.19
CA GLY A 88 -11.39 -4.89 0.10
C GLY A 88 -11.93 -4.20 1.35
N ILE A 89 -11.52 -2.94 1.57
CA ILE A 89 -12.02 -2.11 2.67
C ILE A 89 -13.33 -1.46 2.23
N ASP A 90 -14.40 -1.67 2.99
CA ASP A 90 -15.68 -1.01 2.78
C ASP A 90 -15.64 0.43 3.32
N CYS A 91 -15.31 1.40 2.48
CA CYS A 91 -15.29 2.81 2.86
C CYS A 91 -16.69 3.44 2.98
N ASN A 92 -17.70 2.81 2.38
CA ASN A 92 -19.05 3.38 2.25
C ASN A 92 -20.06 2.76 3.23
N ASP A 93 -19.60 1.85 4.11
CA ASP A 93 -20.40 1.12 5.10
C ASP A 93 -21.64 0.46 4.48
N VAL A 94 -21.44 -0.17 3.31
CA VAL A 94 -22.48 -0.89 2.56
C VAL A 94 -22.75 -2.27 3.18
N GLY A 95 -21.82 -2.77 4.01
CA GLY A 95 -21.92 -4.04 4.72
C GLY A 95 -21.40 -5.25 3.94
N THR A 96 -20.78 -5.04 2.77
CA THR A 96 -20.09 -6.08 1.97
C THR A 96 -18.65 -5.69 1.75
N ASN A 97 -17.71 -6.62 1.87
CA ASN A 97 -16.31 -6.38 1.54
C ASN A 97 -15.97 -6.75 0.08
N ASP A 98 -16.92 -7.27 -0.71
CA ASP A 98 -16.63 -7.58 -2.13
C ASP A 98 -16.70 -6.32 -2.97
N MET A 99 -15.54 -5.89 -3.45
CA MET A 99 -15.40 -4.64 -4.20
C MET A 99 -16.03 -4.72 -5.59
N ARG A 100 -16.31 -5.93 -6.12
CA ARG A 100 -17.09 -6.11 -7.36
C ARG A 100 -18.56 -5.81 -7.12
N GLU A 101 -19.10 -6.24 -5.99
CA GLU A 101 -20.49 -5.95 -5.60
C GLU A 101 -20.68 -4.45 -5.35
N GLN A 102 -19.66 -3.81 -4.76
CA GLN A 102 -19.64 -2.37 -4.59
C GLN A 102 -19.39 -1.56 -5.88
N ASN A 103 -19.19 -2.22 -7.03
CA ASN A 103 -18.84 -1.60 -8.31
C ASN A 103 -17.60 -0.69 -8.26
N VAL A 104 -16.63 -1.04 -7.41
CA VAL A 104 -15.40 -0.27 -7.34
C VAL A 104 -14.29 -0.96 -8.12
N PHE A 105 -13.80 -0.24 -9.14
CA PHE A 105 -12.88 -0.74 -10.14
C PHE A 105 -11.80 0.29 -10.43
N GLU A 106 -10.59 -0.20 -10.69
CA GLU A 106 -9.46 0.59 -11.16
C GLU A 106 -8.81 -0.07 -12.37
N THR A 107 -8.17 0.73 -13.23
CA THR A 107 -7.42 0.21 -14.37
C THR A 107 -6.13 -0.48 -13.92
N LEU A 108 -5.83 -1.62 -14.55
CA LEU A 108 -4.56 -2.33 -14.33
C LEU A 108 -3.35 -1.46 -14.63
N ILE A 109 -3.44 -0.64 -15.70
CA ILE A 109 -2.35 0.24 -16.14
C ILE A 109 -2.06 1.30 -15.08
N GLY A 110 -3.10 1.91 -14.49
CA GLY A 110 -2.95 2.89 -13.41
C GLY A 110 -2.21 2.31 -12.21
N LYS A 111 -2.60 1.10 -11.77
CA LYS A 111 -1.93 0.41 -10.67
C LYS A 111 -0.47 0.04 -10.96
N GLN A 112 -0.17 -0.43 -12.17
CA GLN A 112 1.21 -0.74 -12.56
C GLN A 112 2.09 0.51 -12.55
N GLN A 113 1.58 1.62 -13.07
CA GLN A 113 2.32 2.89 -13.10
C GLN A 113 2.57 3.44 -11.69
N GLN A 114 1.59 3.40 -10.79
CA GLN A 114 1.75 3.85 -9.39
C GLN A 114 2.91 3.13 -8.69
N LEU A 115 2.98 1.81 -8.82
CA LEU A 115 4.04 1.02 -8.18
C LEU A 115 5.39 1.25 -8.81
N LEU A 116 5.44 1.39 -10.14
CA LEU A 116 6.66 1.70 -10.86
C LEU A 116 7.21 3.06 -10.43
N LEU A 117 6.36 4.09 -10.37
CA LEU A 117 6.74 5.43 -9.94
C LEU A 117 7.18 5.45 -8.47
N ALA A 118 6.44 4.81 -7.57
CA ALA A 118 6.82 4.69 -6.16
C ALA A 118 8.20 4.03 -6.01
N THR A 119 8.44 2.95 -6.73
CA THR A 119 9.75 2.24 -6.72
C THR A 119 10.87 3.11 -7.30
N GLN A 120 10.59 3.87 -8.37
CA GLN A 120 11.56 4.81 -8.94
C GLN A 120 11.93 5.92 -7.94
N VAL A 121 10.95 6.49 -7.23
CA VAL A 121 11.20 7.50 -6.20
C VAL A 121 12.04 6.94 -5.06
N VAL A 122 11.71 5.75 -4.54
CA VAL A 122 12.52 5.07 -3.52
C VAL A 122 13.95 4.84 -4.01
N LYS A 123 14.13 4.41 -5.27
CA LYS A 123 15.45 4.22 -5.86
C LYS A 123 16.23 5.53 -6.00
N MET A 124 15.57 6.66 -6.26
CA MET A 124 16.22 7.97 -6.28
C MET A 124 16.68 8.38 -4.89
N ILE A 125 15.86 8.17 -3.86
CA ILE A 125 16.18 8.49 -2.47
C ILE A 125 17.35 7.62 -1.96
N LEU A 126 17.30 6.31 -2.19
CA LEU A 126 18.35 5.37 -1.77
C LEU A 126 19.69 5.59 -2.48
N LYS A 127 19.73 6.37 -3.56
CA LYS A 127 20.96 6.73 -4.28
C LYS A 127 21.67 7.95 -3.70
N ILE A 128 21.01 8.72 -2.83
CA ILE A 128 21.61 9.87 -2.18
C ILE A 128 22.56 9.33 -1.09
N ASP A 129 23.85 9.52 -1.27
CA ASP A 129 24.89 9.04 -0.33
C ASP A 129 25.18 10.08 0.76
N ASP A 130 25.24 11.36 0.38
CA ASP A 130 25.58 12.47 1.28
C ASP A 130 24.48 13.54 1.34
N VAL A 131 24.22 14.03 2.55
CA VAL A 131 23.33 15.17 2.83
C VAL A 131 24.14 16.26 3.54
N ILE A 132 24.43 17.35 2.84
CA ILE A 132 25.12 18.50 3.43
C ILE A 132 24.11 19.38 4.15
N THR A 133 24.40 19.75 5.40
CA THR A 133 23.54 20.62 6.20
C THR A 133 24.14 22.04 6.32
N PRO A 134 23.33 23.11 6.40
CA PRO A 134 23.83 24.50 6.37
C PRO A 134 24.70 24.91 7.56
N SER A 135 24.78 24.10 8.61
CA SER A 135 25.56 24.38 9.83
C SER A 135 27.07 24.14 9.68
N GLU A 136 27.54 23.77 8.49
CA GLU A 136 28.96 23.45 8.21
C GLU A 136 29.67 24.53 7.36
N TYR A 137 29.21 25.79 7.41
CA TYR A 137 29.92 26.94 6.83
C TYR A 137 30.59 27.80 7.89
#